data_AF-X6KV04-F1
#
_entry.id   AF-X6KV04-F1
#
_cell.length_a   1.000
_cell.length_b   1.000
_cell.length_c   1.000
_cell.angle_alpha   90.00
_cell.angle_beta   90.00
_cell.angle_gamma   90.00
#
_symmetry.space_group_name_H-M   'P 1'
#
loop_
_entity.id
_entity.type
_entity.pdbx_description
1 polymer ?
#
loop_
_entity_poly.entity_id
_entity_poly.type
_entity_poly.pdbx_seq_one_letter_code
_entity_poly.pdbx_strand_id
1 'polypeptide(L)'
;MTDDLDLLSREGLPEALRTLLADYPRAGWQAHANFAGLVEFWLDRHMMFRRLCELLRSDAEQAVDRRLDPQAMQGRLSRYGGMLVQQLHGHHQIEDMHYFPVLVKREARLERGFEILDRDHHALDGLLERFTRSANGLLQGKTEAGAFREEVLSFEGFLNRHLEDEEDLIVPVILRDGSGGLQ
;
A
#
# COMPACT_ATOMS: atom_id res chain seq x y z
N MET A 1 -0.35 -7.64 -27.93
CA MET A 1 0.65 -7.60 -26.85
C MET A 1 -0.15 -7.74 -25.58
N THR A 2 0.08 -8.80 -24.81
CA THR A 2 -0.52 -8.92 -23.47
C THR A 2 0.11 -7.83 -22.63
N ASP A 3 -0.67 -6.84 -22.20
CA ASP A 3 -0.20 -5.90 -21.18
C ASP A 3 0.22 -6.73 -19.97
N ASP A 4 1.52 -6.71 -19.66
CA ASP A 4 2.02 -7.35 -18.45
C ASP A 4 1.60 -6.48 -17.27
N LEU A 5 0.48 -6.86 -16.66
CA LEU A 5 -0.15 -6.14 -15.56
C LEU A 5 0.30 -6.67 -14.19
N ASP A 6 1.28 -7.58 -14.15
CA ASP A 6 1.82 -8.11 -12.92
C ASP A 6 2.44 -7.00 -12.05
N LEU A 7 2.19 -7.04 -10.74
CA LEU A 7 2.70 -6.03 -9.80
C LEU A 7 4.22 -5.91 -9.86
N LEU A 8 4.91 -7.02 -10.12
CA LEU A 8 6.37 -7.09 -10.06
C LEU A 8 7.04 -6.51 -11.30
N SER A 9 6.28 -6.21 -12.36
CA SER A 9 6.82 -5.68 -13.62
C SER A 9 6.14 -4.42 -14.11
N ARG A 10 4.88 -4.14 -13.73
CA ARG A 10 4.15 -2.99 -14.28
C ARG A 10 4.63 -1.64 -13.73
N GLU A 11 4.63 -0.64 -14.60
CA GLU A 11 4.95 0.75 -14.23
C GLU A 11 3.71 1.58 -13.85
N GLY A 12 2.51 1.04 -14.05
CA GLY A 12 1.25 1.67 -13.65
C GLY A 12 0.06 1.11 -14.42
N LEU A 13 -1.13 1.64 -14.12
CA LEU A 13 -2.35 1.22 -14.80
C LEU A 13 -2.42 1.68 -16.28
N PRO A 14 -3.04 0.86 -17.15
CA PRO A 14 -3.44 1.28 -18.50
C PRO A 14 -4.20 2.61 -18.48
N GLU A 15 -3.99 3.43 -19.51
CA GLU A 15 -4.67 4.74 -19.64
C GLU A 15 -6.21 4.60 -19.58
N ALA A 16 -6.75 3.52 -20.15
CA ALA A 16 -8.18 3.21 -20.12
C ALA A 16 -8.75 3.05 -18.69
N LEU A 17 -7.93 2.69 -17.71
CA LEU A 17 -8.33 2.59 -16.30
C LEU A 17 -8.09 3.88 -15.51
N ARG A 18 -7.36 4.85 -16.08
CA ARG A 18 -7.06 6.15 -15.46
C ARG A 18 -7.93 7.28 -15.99
N THR A 19 -9.00 6.98 -16.74
CA THR A 19 -9.81 8.00 -17.43
C THR A 19 -10.44 9.02 -16.47
N LEU A 20 -10.79 8.61 -15.24
CA LEU A 20 -11.41 9.53 -14.27
C LEU A 20 -10.42 10.57 -13.72
N LEU A 21 -9.10 10.37 -13.84
CA LEU A 21 -8.11 11.37 -13.44
C LEU A 21 -8.12 12.61 -14.34
N ALA A 22 -8.65 12.50 -15.57
CA ALA A 22 -8.83 13.67 -16.43
C ALA A 22 -9.88 14.63 -15.86
N ASP A 23 -10.96 14.09 -15.28
CA ASP A 23 -12.05 14.85 -14.67
C ASP A 23 -11.75 15.22 -13.21
N TYR A 24 -10.99 14.37 -12.50
CA TYR A 24 -10.65 14.50 -11.08
C TYR A 24 -9.12 14.38 -10.87
N PRO A 25 -8.32 15.37 -11.29
CA PRO A 25 -6.86 15.30 -11.16
C PRO A 25 -6.42 15.36 -9.69
N ARG A 26 -5.35 14.63 -9.34
CA ARG A 26 -4.78 14.57 -7.97
C ARG A 26 -4.62 15.93 -7.32
N ALA A 27 -4.16 16.93 -8.07
CA ALA A 27 -3.94 18.30 -7.57
C ALA A 27 -5.22 18.98 -7.02
N GLY A 28 -6.40 18.56 -7.46
CA GLY A 28 -7.69 19.10 -7.03
C GLY A 28 -8.37 18.35 -5.89
N TRP A 29 -7.86 17.17 -5.51
CA TRP A 29 -8.57 16.28 -4.57
C TRP A 29 -8.87 16.95 -3.24
N GLN A 30 -7.87 17.54 -2.57
CA GLN A 30 -8.03 18.15 -1.24
C GLN A 30 -9.06 19.29 -1.19
N ALA A 31 -9.28 19.98 -2.30
CA ALA A 31 -10.24 21.08 -2.39
C ALA A 31 -11.67 20.61 -2.75
N HIS A 32 -11.84 19.34 -3.10
CA HIS A 32 -13.12 18.80 -3.55
C HIS A 32 -14.11 18.63 -2.37
N ALA A 33 -15.39 18.95 -2.58
CA ALA A 33 -16.40 18.93 -1.52
C ALA A 33 -16.59 17.54 -0.87
N ASN A 34 -16.33 16.46 -1.62
CA ASN A 34 -16.41 15.07 -1.16
C ASN A 34 -15.07 14.50 -0.65
N PHE A 35 -14.05 15.34 -0.42
CA PHE A 35 -12.74 14.89 0.05
C PHE A 35 -12.73 14.51 1.53
N ALA A 36 -13.28 15.39 2.38
CA ALA A 36 -13.29 15.16 3.81
C ALA A 36 -14.09 13.89 4.16
N GLY A 37 -13.61 13.15 5.17
CA GLY A 37 -14.20 11.87 5.56
C GLY A 37 -13.50 10.70 4.88
N LEU A 38 -14.18 9.98 3.98
CA LEU A 38 -13.68 8.69 3.50
C LEU A 38 -12.40 8.81 2.65
N VAL A 39 -12.30 9.78 1.73
CA VAL A 39 -11.09 9.96 0.91
C VAL A 39 -9.91 10.37 1.77
N GLU A 40 -10.10 11.35 2.65
CA GLU A 40 -9.07 11.77 3.61
C GLU A 40 -8.59 10.60 4.47
N PHE A 41 -9.52 9.83 5.06
CA PHE A 41 -9.20 8.63 5.83
C PHE A 41 -8.40 7.61 5.01
N TRP A 42 -8.83 7.33 3.78
CA TRP A 42 -8.17 6.39 2.88
C TRP A 42 -6.72 6.78 2.61
N LEU A 43 -6.50 8.05 2.23
CA LEU A 43 -5.16 8.57 1.95
C LEU A 43 -4.29 8.61 3.21
N ASP A 44 -4.86 8.92 4.37
CA ASP A 44 -4.14 8.89 5.65
C ASP A 44 -3.67 7.46 6.01
N ARG A 45 -4.49 6.44 5.73
CA ARG A 45 -4.09 5.03 5.88
C ARG A 45 -2.92 4.67 4.97
N HIS A 46 -2.99 5.05 3.70
CA HIS A 46 -1.89 4.81 2.76
C HIS A 46 -0.61 5.54 3.18
N MET A 47 -0.72 6.78 3.63
CA MET A 47 0.40 7.55 4.14
C MET A 47 1.01 6.95 5.41
N MET A 48 0.21 6.34 6.28
CA MET A 48 0.70 5.59 7.44
C MET A 48 1.57 4.41 6.99
N PHE A 49 1.15 3.63 6.00
CA PHE A 49 1.95 2.50 5.50
C PHE A 49 3.29 2.94 4.91
N ARG A 50 3.28 4.00 4.09
CA ARG A 50 4.51 4.60 3.54
C ARG A 50 5.47 5.03 4.65
N ARG A 51 4.97 5.73 5.67
CA ARG A 51 5.78 6.18 6.82
C ARG A 51 6.34 5.01 7.65
N LEU A 52 5.57 3.93 7.82
CA LEU A 52 6.04 2.73 8.53
C LEU A 52 7.16 2.04 7.76
N CYS A 53 7.04 1.90 6.44
CA CYS A 53 8.09 1.33 5.60
C CYS A 53 9.36 2.19 5.64
N GLU A 54 9.23 3.50 5.45
CA GLU A 54 10.34 4.45 5.53
C GLU A 54 11.05 4.38 6.89
N LEU A 55 10.29 4.35 8.00
CA LEU A 55 10.85 4.25 9.34
C LEU A 55 11.67 2.96 9.51
N LEU A 56 11.11 1.82 9.11
CA LEU A 56 11.76 0.52 9.23
C LEU A 56 13.01 0.41 8.35
N ARG A 57 12.95 0.94 7.13
CA ARG A 57 14.09 1.04 6.23
C ARG A 57 15.19 1.93 6.82
N SER A 58 14.84 3.12 7.29
CA SER A 58 15.79 4.09 7.88
C SER A 58 16.44 3.54 9.14
N ASP A 59 15.70 2.83 9.99
CA ASP A 59 16.27 2.15 11.16
C ASP A 59 17.30 1.10 10.75
N ALA A 60 16.99 0.32 9.70
CA ALA A 60 17.90 -0.70 9.18
C ALA A 60 19.15 -0.09 8.54
N GLU A 61 19.02 1.00 7.78
CA GLU A 61 20.14 1.79 7.24
C GLU A 61 21.04 2.33 8.36
N GLN A 62 20.45 2.92 9.41
CA GLN A 62 21.20 3.43 10.55
C GLN A 62 21.90 2.32 11.34
N ALA A 63 21.30 1.14 11.47
CA ALA A 63 21.94 -0.01 12.10
C ALA A 63 23.13 -0.53 11.28
N VAL A 64 23.01 -0.61 9.95
CA VAL A 64 24.12 -0.94 9.03
C VAL A 64 25.28 0.05 9.20
N ASP A 65 24.96 1.34 9.30
CA ASP A 65 25.93 2.42 9.52
C ASP A 65 26.47 2.50 10.97
N ARG A 66 26.04 1.59 11.86
CA ARG A 66 26.36 1.58 13.30
C ARG A 66 25.98 2.86 14.04
N ARG A 67 24.93 3.55 13.56
CA ARG A 67 24.34 4.76 14.18
C ARG A 67 23.11 4.46 15.04
N LEU A 68 22.53 3.27 14.91
CA LEU A 68 21.45 2.77 15.76
C LEU A 68 21.91 1.52 16.50
N ASP A 69 21.69 1.50 17.82
CA ASP A 69 21.96 0.33 18.64
C ASP A 69 21.09 -0.88 18.20
N PRO A 70 21.65 -2.09 18.07
CA PRO A 70 20.89 -3.27 17.62
C PRO A 70 19.67 -3.61 18.49
N GLN A 71 19.76 -3.43 19.81
CA GLN A 71 18.64 -3.71 20.70
C GLN A 71 17.53 -2.67 20.55
N ALA A 72 17.91 -1.40 20.35
CA ALA A 72 16.97 -0.34 20.00
C ALA A 72 16.26 -0.60 18.66
N MET A 73 17.00 -1.05 17.63
CA MET A 73 16.42 -1.45 16.34
C MET A 73 15.41 -2.59 16.52
N GLN A 74 15.75 -3.64 17.27
CA GLN A 74 14.84 -4.76 17.52
C GLN A 74 13.55 -4.33 18.22
N GLY A 75 13.65 -3.46 19.23
CA GLY A 75 12.48 -2.93 19.93
C GLY A 75 11.55 -2.12 19.01
N ARG A 76 12.12 -1.30 18.13
CA ARG A 76 11.38 -0.52 17.13
C ARG A 76 10.76 -1.41 16.06
N LEU A 77 11.51 -2.39 15.54
CA LEU A 77 11.02 -3.38 14.59
C LEU A 77 9.83 -4.16 15.14
N SER A 78 9.91 -4.65 16.38
CA SER A 78 8.80 -5.38 17.01
C SER A 78 7.51 -4.56 17.03
N ARG A 79 7.62 -3.27 17.41
CA ARG A 79 6.47 -2.36 17.48
C ARG A 79 5.92 -1.98 16.10
N TYR A 80 6.78 -1.45 15.23
CA TYR A 80 6.35 -0.84 13.97
C TYR A 80 6.16 -1.88 12.86
N GLY A 81 6.97 -2.95 12.84
CA GLY A 81 6.77 -4.08 11.95
C GLY A 81 5.48 -4.84 12.27
N GLY A 82 5.20 -5.10 13.55
CA GLY A 82 3.93 -5.70 13.97
C GLY A 82 2.72 -4.84 13.59
N MET A 83 2.82 -3.52 13.78
CA MET A 83 1.78 -2.57 13.37
C MET A 83 1.55 -2.60 11.86
N LEU A 84 2.61 -2.54 11.04
CA LEU A 84 2.52 -2.57 9.58
C LEU A 84 1.77 -3.83 9.11
N VAL A 85 2.22 -5.01 9.54
CA VAL A 85 1.64 -6.30 9.13
C VAL A 85 0.16 -6.39 9.51
N GLN A 86 -0.17 -6.07 10.77
CA GLN A 86 -1.56 -6.17 11.25
C GLN A 86 -2.48 -5.19 10.53
N GLN A 87 -2.04 -3.95 10.35
CA GLN A 87 -2.87 -2.89 9.78
C GLN A 87 -3.06 -3.07 8.27
N LEU A 88 -2.06 -3.58 7.56
CA LEU A 88 -2.15 -3.80 6.13
C LEU A 88 -3.04 -4.99 5.79
N HIS A 89 -2.92 -6.09 6.54
CA HIS A 89 -3.80 -7.25 6.35
C HIS A 89 -5.28 -6.89 6.57
N GLY A 90 -5.57 -6.12 7.62
CA GLY A 90 -6.94 -5.66 7.87
C GLY A 90 -7.46 -4.66 6.83
N HIS A 91 -6.57 -3.85 6.24
CA HIS A 91 -6.91 -2.90 5.17
C HIS A 91 -7.34 -3.64 3.90
N HIS A 92 -6.48 -4.53 3.37
CA HIS A 92 -6.79 -5.31 2.17
C HIS A 92 -8.06 -6.15 2.35
N GLN A 93 -8.26 -6.77 3.53
CA GLN A 93 -9.49 -7.52 3.81
C GLN A 93 -10.75 -6.66 3.70
N ILE A 94 -10.72 -5.42 4.19
CA ILE A 94 -11.87 -4.51 4.09
C ILE A 94 -12.07 -4.06 2.65
N GLU A 95 -10.99 -3.77 1.92
CA GLU A 95 -11.06 -3.47 0.49
C GLU A 95 -11.76 -4.57 -0.31
N ASP A 96 -11.23 -5.79 -0.22
CA ASP A 96 -11.69 -6.94 -0.99
C ASP A 96 -13.15 -7.29 -0.68
N MET A 97 -13.50 -7.30 0.61
CA MET A 97 -14.81 -7.77 1.07
C MET A 97 -15.90 -6.70 1.02
N HIS A 98 -15.53 -5.41 1.11
CA HIS A 98 -16.49 -4.32 1.28
C HIS A 98 -16.36 -3.24 0.21
N TYR A 99 -15.18 -2.65 0.02
CA TYR A 99 -15.05 -1.47 -0.83
C TYR A 99 -15.08 -1.78 -2.31
N PHE A 100 -14.26 -2.73 -2.79
CA PHE A 100 -14.19 -3.07 -4.22
C PHE A 100 -15.55 -3.50 -4.78
N PRO A 101 -16.35 -4.37 -4.12
CA PRO A 101 -17.67 -4.75 -4.64
C PRO A 101 -18.66 -3.60 -4.77
N VAL A 102 -18.55 -2.57 -3.91
CA VAL A 102 -19.41 -1.38 -3.98
C VAL A 102 -18.92 -0.44 -5.08
N LEU A 103 -17.61 -0.25 -5.23
CA LEU A 103 -17.03 0.66 -6.23
C LEU A 103 -17.21 0.12 -7.66
N VAL A 104 -17.08 -1.19 -7.88
CA VAL A 104 -17.38 -1.82 -9.18
C VAL A 104 -18.83 -1.56 -9.61
N LYS A 105 -19.79 -1.59 -8.66
CA LYS A 105 -21.19 -1.27 -8.97
C LYS A 105 -21.41 0.20 -9.36
N ARG A 106 -20.55 1.11 -8.90
CA ARG A 106 -20.62 2.55 -9.23
C ARG A 106 -19.91 2.89 -10.54
N GLU A 107 -18.85 2.16 -10.89
CA GLU A 107 -18.11 2.36 -12.13
C GLU A 107 -17.65 1.02 -12.71
N ALA A 108 -18.54 0.38 -13.48
CA ALA A 108 -18.30 -0.93 -14.08
C ALA A 108 -17.10 -0.93 -15.05
N ARG A 109 -16.74 0.21 -15.65
CA ARG A 109 -15.57 0.30 -16.54
C ARG A 109 -14.24 0.04 -15.81
N LEU A 110 -14.23 0.20 -14.48
CA LEU A 110 -13.05 -0.03 -13.66
C LEU A 110 -12.96 -1.45 -13.07
N GLU A 111 -13.91 -2.35 -13.39
CA GLU A 111 -13.89 -3.75 -12.90
C GLU A 111 -12.52 -4.42 -13.11
N ARG A 112 -11.94 -4.24 -14.30
CA ARG A 112 -10.59 -4.76 -14.60
C ARG A 112 -9.49 -4.15 -13.73
N GLY A 113 -9.65 -2.91 -13.28
CA GLY A 113 -8.73 -2.27 -12.32
C GLY A 113 -8.80 -2.94 -10.96
N PHE A 114 -10.01 -3.22 -10.45
CA PHE A 114 -10.18 -3.92 -9.18
C PHE A 114 -9.69 -5.37 -9.23
N GLU A 115 -9.83 -6.08 -10.36
CA GLU A 115 -9.19 -7.39 -10.55
C GLU A 115 -7.65 -7.33 -10.50
N ILE A 116 -7.06 -6.22 -10.93
CA ILE A 116 -5.60 -6.01 -10.79
C ILE A 116 -5.24 -5.83 -9.33
N LEU A 117 -5.96 -4.97 -8.60
CA LEU A 117 -5.71 -4.71 -7.17
C LEU A 117 -5.90 -5.96 -6.29
N ASP A 118 -6.94 -6.76 -6.53
CA ASP A 118 -7.17 -8.04 -5.83
C ASP A 118 -5.98 -9.00 -6.05
N ARG A 119 -5.50 -9.13 -7.29
CA ARG A 119 -4.30 -9.93 -7.59
C ARG A 119 -3.04 -9.34 -6.94
N ASP A 120 -2.95 -8.02 -6.82
CA ASP A 120 -1.83 -7.38 -6.13
C ASP A 120 -1.82 -7.71 -4.64
N HIS A 121 -2.99 -7.79 -3.99
CA HIS A 121 -3.07 -8.21 -2.59
C HIS A 121 -2.46 -9.60 -2.40
N HIS A 122 -2.73 -10.55 -3.30
CA HIS A 122 -2.10 -11.88 -3.25
C HIS A 122 -0.58 -11.84 -3.47
N ALA A 123 -0.10 -10.99 -4.38
CA ALA A 123 1.33 -10.80 -4.56
C ALA A 123 1.98 -10.17 -3.31
N LEU A 124 1.33 -9.15 -2.73
CA LEU A 124 1.75 -8.45 -1.53
C LEU A 124 1.77 -9.37 -0.31
N ASP A 125 0.85 -10.32 -0.18
CA ASP A 125 0.90 -11.34 0.88
C ASP A 125 2.22 -12.13 0.84
N GLY A 126 2.65 -12.56 -0.35
CA GLY A 126 3.93 -13.24 -0.54
C GLY A 126 5.14 -12.34 -0.20
N LEU A 127 5.06 -11.04 -0.51
CA LEU A 127 6.09 -10.06 -0.13
C LEU A 127 6.11 -9.85 1.40
N LEU A 128 4.94 -9.75 2.02
CA LEU A 128 4.75 -9.54 3.46
C LEU A 128 5.22 -10.74 4.27
N GLU A 129 5.08 -11.96 3.74
CA GLU A 129 5.66 -13.17 4.33
C GLU A 129 7.19 -13.11 4.36
N ARG A 130 7.84 -12.66 3.26
CA ARG A 130 9.30 -12.51 3.23
C ARG A 130 9.78 -11.43 4.19
N PHE A 131 9.11 -10.28 4.20
CA PHE A 131 9.32 -9.22 5.19
C PHE A 131 9.23 -9.79 6.61
N THR A 132 8.15 -10.50 6.94
CA THR A 132 7.91 -11.04 8.28
C THR A 132 8.94 -12.09 8.69
N ARG A 133 9.36 -12.96 7.77
CA ARG A 133 10.43 -13.94 7.98
C ARG A 133 11.76 -13.25 8.29
N SER A 134 12.10 -12.21 7.51
CA SER A 134 13.32 -11.44 7.68
C SER A 134 13.33 -10.66 8.99
N ALA A 135 12.20 -10.02 9.33
CA ALA A 135 12.00 -9.32 10.59
C ALA A 135 12.18 -10.25 11.80
N ASN A 136 11.52 -11.41 11.79
CA ASN A 136 11.66 -12.40 12.84
C ASN A 136 13.09 -12.93 12.95
N GLY A 137 13.78 -13.10 11.83
CA GLY A 137 15.19 -13.45 11.81
C GLY A 137 16.06 -12.38 12.47
N LEU A 138 15.78 -11.09 12.24
CA LEU A 138 16.53 -9.99 12.87
C LEU A 138 16.28 -9.92 14.38
N LEU A 139 15.04 -10.12 14.82
CA LEU A 139 14.70 -10.21 16.25
C LEU A 139 15.37 -11.41 16.96
N GLN A 140 15.65 -12.48 16.22
CA GLN A 140 16.33 -13.68 16.72
C GLN A 140 17.86 -13.64 16.54
N GLY A 141 18.42 -12.57 15.98
CA GLY A 141 19.85 -12.47 15.68
C GLY A 141 20.33 -13.41 14.56
N LYS A 142 19.43 -13.83 13.67
CA LYS A 142 19.70 -14.71 12.52
C LYS A 142 19.78 -13.97 11.18
N THR A 143 19.28 -12.73 11.14
CA THR A 143 19.29 -11.88 9.96
C THR A 143 19.98 -10.57 10.29
N GLU A 144 20.94 -10.18 9.46
CA GLU A 144 21.63 -8.89 9.56
C GLU A 144 20.72 -7.73 9.15
N ALA A 145 20.93 -6.54 9.72
CA ALA A 145 20.16 -5.34 9.39
C ALA A 145 20.16 -5.02 7.88
N GLY A 146 21.28 -5.25 7.20
CA GLY A 146 21.39 -5.05 5.76
C GLY A 146 20.48 -5.96 4.93
N ALA A 147 20.35 -7.25 5.32
CA ALA A 147 19.46 -8.17 4.64
C ALA A 147 17.99 -7.84 4.91
N PHE A 148 17.66 -7.42 6.14
CA PHE A 148 16.32 -6.92 6.45
C PHE A 148 15.98 -5.67 5.64
N ARG A 149 16.90 -4.70 5.53
CA ARG A 149 16.74 -3.48 4.73
C ARG A 149 16.35 -3.78 3.28
N GLU A 150 16.99 -4.75 2.63
CA GLU A 150 16.67 -5.12 1.23
C GLU A 150 15.25 -5.69 1.10
N GLU A 151 14.79 -6.47 2.09
CA GLU A 151 13.41 -6.95 2.10
C GLU A 151 12.40 -5.81 2.31
N VAL A 152 12.71 -4.83 3.19
CA VAL A 152 11.87 -3.63 3.36
C VAL A 152 11.80 -2.83 2.06
N LEU A 153 12.93 -2.60 1.39
CA LEU A 153 13.00 -1.89 0.11
C LEU A 153 12.17 -2.57 -0.98
N SER A 154 12.29 -3.89 -1.12
CA SER A 154 11.51 -4.65 -2.09
C SER A 154 10.01 -4.55 -1.79
N PHE A 155 9.62 -4.73 -0.54
CA PHE A 155 8.22 -4.64 -0.12
C PHE A 155 7.65 -3.23 -0.31
N GLU A 156 8.37 -2.19 0.14
CA GLU A 156 8.00 -0.77 0.04
C GLU A 156 7.74 -0.35 -1.42
N GLY A 157 8.60 -0.77 -2.35
CA GLY A 157 8.46 -0.42 -3.77
C GLY A 157 7.17 -0.95 -4.39
N PHE A 158 6.86 -2.23 -4.17
CA PHE A 158 5.64 -2.85 -4.71
C PHE A 158 4.38 -2.41 -3.97
N LEU A 159 4.45 -2.22 -2.65
CA LEU A 159 3.34 -1.63 -1.91
C LEU A 159 3.03 -0.23 -2.45
N ASN A 160 4.04 0.61 -2.70
CA ASN A 160 3.78 1.95 -3.22
C ASN A 160 3.16 1.95 -4.62
N ARG A 161 3.59 1.04 -5.53
CA ARG A 161 2.95 0.87 -6.85
C ARG A 161 1.47 0.51 -6.69
N HIS A 162 1.16 -0.45 -5.84
CA HIS A 162 -0.20 -0.87 -5.56
C HIS A 162 -1.06 0.29 -5.00
N LEU A 163 -0.58 0.98 -3.96
CA LEU A 163 -1.30 2.10 -3.35
C LEU A 163 -1.52 3.26 -4.34
N GLU A 164 -0.57 3.53 -5.24
CA GLU A 164 -0.74 4.56 -6.28
C GLU A 164 -1.86 4.19 -7.27
N ASP A 165 -1.85 2.94 -7.76
CA ASP A 165 -2.86 2.43 -8.69
C ASP A 165 -4.25 2.44 -8.05
N GLU A 166 -4.33 2.06 -6.78
CA GLU A 166 -5.57 2.08 -6.00
C GLU A 166 -6.10 3.49 -5.78
N GLU A 167 -5.26 4.43 -5.36
CA GLU A 167 -5.63 5.85 -5.21
C GLU A 167 -6.20 6.42 -6.51
N ASP A 168 -5.57 6.10 -7.64
CA ASP A 168 -5.97 6.56 -8.98
C ASP A 168 -7.33 5.98 -9.42
N LEU A 169 -7.68 4.79 -8.97
CA LEU A 169 -8.95 4.13 -9.27
C LEU A 169 -10.08 4.59 -8.34
N ILE A 170 -9.81 4.66 -7.05
CA ILE A 170 -10.85 4.77 -6.01
C ILE A 170 -11.22 6.21 -5.73
N VAL A 171 -10.21 7.09 -5.55
CA VAL A 171 -10.46 8.46 -5.11
C VAL A 171 -11.37 9.21 -6.09
N PRO A 172 -11.14 9.17 -7.42
CA PRO A 172 -12.03 9.85 -8.37
C PRO A 172 -13.50 9.38 -8.29
N VAL A 173 -13.74 8.09 -8.05
CA VAL A 173 -15.10 7.54 -7.91
C VAL A 173 -15.79 8.12 -6.67
N ILE A 174 -15.09 8.16 -5.53
CA ILE A 174 -15.65 8.71 -4.28
C ILE A 174 -15.84 10.23 -4.40
N LEU A 175 -14.92 10.94 -5.06
CA LEU A 175 -15.09 12.38 -5.30
C LEU A 175 -16.32 12.65 -6.15
N ARG A 176 -16.55 11.89 -7.23
CA ARG A 176 -17.73 12.03 -8.09
C ARG A 176 -19.05 11.72 -7.37
N ASP A 177 -19.10 10.58 -6.67
CA ASP A 177 -20.38 10.00 -6.18
C ASP A 177 -20.64 10.23 -4.69
N GLY A 178 -19.65 10.74 -3.94
CA GLY A 178 -19.67 10.84 -2.48
C GLY A 178 -19.43 9.50 -1.78
N SER A 179 -19.30 9.50 -0.45
CA SER A 179 -18.99 8.27 0.29
C SER A 179 -20.14 7.25 0.28
N GLY A 180 -21.42 7.67 0.20
CA GLY A 180 -22.57 6.79 -0.09
C GLY A 180 -22.53 5.45 0.65
N GLY A 181 -22.90 4.30 0.08
CA GLY A 181 -22.78 2.99 0.75
C GLY A 181 -21.36 2.43 0.95
N LEU A 182 -20.39 3.24 1.37
CA LEU A 182 -19.01 2.84 1.75
C LEU A 182 -18.72 3.15 3.24
N GLN A 183 -19.75 3.30 4.09
CA GLN A 183 -19.63 3.60 5.52
C GLN A 183 -20.02 2.39 6.36
#